data_AF-A0A7V9B119-F1
#
_entry.id   AF-A0A7V9B119-F1
#
_cell.length_a   1.000
_cell.length_b   1.000
_cell.length_c   1.000
_cell.angle_alpha   90.00
_cell.angle_beta   90.00
_cell.angle_gamma   90.00
#
_symmetry.space_group_name_H-M   'P 1'
#
loop_
_entity.id
_entity.type
_entity.pdbx_description
1 polymer ?
#
loop_
_entity_poly.entity_id
_entity_poly.type
_entity_poly.pdbx_seq_one_letter_code
_entity_poly.pdbx_strand_id
1 'polypeptide(L)'
;MSSLAVPIGAVIVTLAVIIVIGEMLLALADVAKAQESLDRWELWFALGLALLVILGIAFVASRPREALATLNKEVVIGSRPFFDPPPPPVDVRARTGPLGASSDIGEGYTLFAQNGALATVLGTLPGGTDYGKRFAGFLYAKGLHGASDELWIPIEAVIAVYPETQCAFLSIKGDETEHFGWDKPPETIRRGPNRIQEPI
;
A
#
# COMPACT_ATOMS: atom_id res chain seq x y z
N MET A 1 -29.38 2.43 -4.10
CA MET A 1 -29.70 3.88 -4.05
C MET A 1 -29.44 4.43 -2.64
N SER A 2 -28.22 4.28 -2.09
CA SER A 2 -28.05 4.37 -0.63
C SER A 2 -26.68 4.87 -0.15
N SER A 3 -25.81 5.38 -1.04
CA SER A 3 -24.52 5.96 -0.62
C SER A 3 -24.55 7.48 -0.50
N LEU A 4 -25.31 8.18 -1.36
CA LEU A 4 -25.42 9.65 -1.35
C LEU A 4 -26.58 10.19 -0.51
N ALA A 5 -27.60 9.38 -0.20
CA ALA A 5 -28.76 9.83 0.58
C ALA A 5 -28.40 10.15 2.03
N VAL A 6 -27.48 9.40 2.63
CA VAL A 6 -27.02 9.59 4.01
C VAL A 6 -26.24 10.91 4.19
N PRO A 7 -25.21 11.24 3.39
CA PRO A 7 -24.51 12.51 3.54
C PRO A 7 -25.40 13.72 3.22
N ILE A 8 -26.30 13.62 2.22
CA ILE A 8 -27.24 14.70 1.90
C ILE A 8 -28.22 14.92 3.05
N GLY A 9 -28.76 13.83 3.62
CA GLY A 9 -29.66 13.91 4.78
C GLY A 9 -28.98 14.56 6.00
N ALA A 10 -27.73 14.20 6.28
CA ALA A 10 -26.96 14.82 7.35
C ALA A 10 -26.78 16.33 7.15
N VAL A 11 -26.42 16.75 5.93
CA VAL A 11 -26.25 18.18 5.60
C VAL A 11 -27.55 18.97 5.79
N ILE A 12 -28.69 18.42 5.36
CA ILE A 12 -30.00 19.08 5.51
C ILE A 12 -30.36 19.25 6.99
N VAL A 13 -30.17 18.20 7.79
CA VAL A 13 -30.45 18.26 9.23
C VAL A 13 -29.55 19.28 9.93
N THR A 14 -28.26 19.30 9.61
CA THR A 14 -27.32 20.28 10.18
C THR A 14 -27.71 21.72 9.80
N LEU A 15 -28.08 21.98 8.54
CA LEU A 15 -28.55 23.29 8.09
C LEU A 15 -29.81 23.74 8.84
N ALA A 16 -30.79 22.84 9.00
CA ALA A 16 -32.02 23.15 9.73
C ALA A 16 -31.73 23.54 11.19
N VAL A 17 -30.82 22.82 11.85
CA VAL A 17 -30.42 23.12 13.23
C VAL A 17 -29.73 24.49 13.33
N ILE A 18 -28.81 24.81 12.41
CA ILE A 18 -28.11 26.11 12.38
C ILE A 18 -29.11 27.27 12.20
N ILE A 19 -30.08 27.12 11.28
CA ILE A 19 -31.08 28.15 11.01
C ILE A 19 -31.97 28.38 12.24
N VAL A 20 -32.48 27.31 12.85
CA VAL A 20 -33.36 27.43 14.03
C VAL A 20 -32.63 28.08 15.21
N ILE A 21 -31.38 27.69 15.47
CA ILE A 21 -30.57 28.32 16.52
C ILE A 21 -30.30 29.80 16.18
N GLY A 22 -29.99 30.10 14.93
CA GLY A 22 -29.75 31.47 14.47
C GLY A 22 -30.99 32.37 14.64
N GLU A 23 -32.17 31.88 14.24
CA GLU A 23 -33.44 32.61 14.42
C GLU A 23 -33.79 32.81 15.89
N MET A 24 -33.61 31.78 16.74
CA MET A 24 -33.83 31.94 18.18
C MET A 24 -32.91 33.00 18.78
N LEU A 25 -31.62 32.99 18.43
CA LEU A 25 -30.66 33.97 18.92
C LEU A 25 -30.97 35.39 18.41
N LEU A 26 -31.40 35.53 17.16
CA LEU A 26 -31.83 36.81 16.59
C LEU A 26 -33.11 37.34 17.24
N ALA A 27 -34.07 36.47 17.57
CA ALA A 27 -35.29 36.86 18.27
C ALA A 27 -35.03 37.30 19.72
N LEU A 28 -33.96 36.79 20.34
CA LEU A 28 -33.51 37.16 21.69
C LEU A 28 -32.58 38.38 21.71
N ALA A 29 -31.94 38.71 20.59
CA ALA A 29 -31.02 39.83 20.50
C ALA A 29 -31.77 41.15 20.24
N ASP A 30 -31.67 42.07 21.20
CA ASP A 30 -32.17 43.44 21.05
C ASP A 30 -31.34 44.17 19.98
N VAL A 31 -31.88 44.27 18.75
CA VAL A 31 -31.17 44.67 17.53
C VAL A 31 -30.47 46.03 17.66
N ALA A 32 -30.99 46.91 18.52
CA ALA A 32 -30.41 48.22 18.80
C ALA A 32 -29.10 48.20 19.61
N LYS A 33 -28.84 47.13 20.38
CA LYS A 33 -27.57 46.91 21.13
C LYS A 33 -26.69 45.82 20.53
N ALA A 34 -27.21 45.08 19.54
CA ALA A 34 -26.49 44.00 18.88
C ALA A 34 -25.22 44.48 18.19
N GLN A 35 -25.21 45.70 17.66
CA GLN A 35 -24.05 46.23 16.95
C GLN A 35 -22.87 46.51 17.89
N GLU A 36 -23.15 46.92 19.13
CA GLU A 36 -22.15 47.16 20.18
C GLU A 36 -21.69 45.85 20.86
N SER A 37 -22.50 44.79 20.81
CA SER A 37 -22.12 43.46 21.30
C SER A 37 -21.34 42.63 20.27
N LEU A 38 -21.56 42.86 18.97
CA LEU A 38 -20.83 42.21 17.88
C LEU A 38 -19.40 42.74 17.70
N ASP A 39 -19.13 43.97 18.12
CA ASP A 39 -17.77 44.56 18.04
C ASP A 39 -16.87 44.15 19.23
N ARG A 40 -17.39 43.28 20.12
CA ARG A 40 -16.62 42.74 21.23
C ARG A 40 -15.55 41.78 20.73
N TRP A 41 -14.30 42.12 21.04
CA TRP A 41 -13.13 41.33 20.69
C TRP A 41 -13.22 39.87 21.14
N GLU A 42 -13.87 39.61 22.28
CA GLU A 42 -14.08 38.26 22.81
C GLU A 42 -14.91 37.39 21.86
N LEU A 43 -15.84 38.01 21.11
CA LEU A 43 -16.70 37.30 20.17
C LEU A 43 -15.93 36.88 18.92
N TRP A 44 -15.05 37.75 18.41
CA TRP A 44 -14.15 37.45 17.30
C TRP A 44 -13.12 36.37 17.67
N PHE A 45 -12.62 36.38 18.90
CA PHE A 45 -11.75 35.33 19.41
C PHE A 45 -12.46 33.98 19.50
N ALA A 46 -13.67 33.95 20.06
CA ALA A 46 -14.47 32.74 20.15
C ALA A 46 -14.84 32.19 18.76
N LEU A 47 -15.20 33.06 17.82
CA LEU A 47 -15.49 32.70 16.44
C LEU A 47 -14.26 32.13 15.73
N GLY A 48 -13.10 32.77 15.88
CA GLY A 48 -11.84 32.29 15.32
C GLY A 48 -11.44 30.91 15.86
N LEU A 49 -11.58 30.69 17.17
CA LEU A 49 -11.31 29.40 17.81
C LEU A 49 -12.28 28.32 17.31
N ALA A 50 -13.57 28.64 17.20
CA ALA A 50 -14.57 27.71 16.68
C ALA A 50 -14.27 27.30 15.23
N LEU A 51 -13.92 28.28 14.38
CA LEU A 51 -13.49 28.02 13.00
C LEU A 51 -12.25 27.13 12.95
N LEU A 52 -11.26 27.37 13.81
CA LEU A 52 -10.02 26.57 13.87
C LEU A 52 -10.32 25.12 14.27
N VAL A 53 -11.20 24.90 15.26
CA VAL A 53 -11.62 23.55 15.68
C VAL A 53 -12.38 22.85 14.55
N ILE A 54 -13.31 23.53 13.89
CA ILE A 54 -14.07 22.96 12.76
C ILE A 54 -13.14 22.63 11.60
N LEU A 55 -12.21 23.52 11.23
CA LEU A 55 -11.20 23.27 10.21
C LEU A 55 -10.27 22.11 10.59
N GLY A 56 -9.86 22.01 11.86
CA GLY A 56 -9.04 20.91 12.36
C GLY A 56 -9.75 19.57 12.24
N ILE A 57 -11.03 19.50 12.64
CA ILE A 57 -11.85 18.28 12.53
C ILE A 57 -12.11 17.95 11.05
N ALA A 58 -12.48 18.94 10.23
CA ALA A 58 -12.71 18.75 8.80
C ALA A 58 -11.44 18.27 8.09
N PHE A 59 -10.27 18.83 8.43
CA PHE A 59 -8.98 18.41 7.90
C PHE A 59 -8.65 16.98 8.28
N VAL A 60 -8.88 16.59 9.54
CA VAL A 60 -8.69 15.20 10.00
C VAL A 60 -9.66 14.25 9.31
N ALA A 61 -10.92 14.64 9.14
CA ALA A 61 -11.95 13.84 8.48
C ALA A 61 -11.75 13.72 6.96
N SER A 62 -11.21 14.75 6.31
CA SER A 62 -10.92 14.78 4.88
C SER A 62 -9.55 14.19 4.53
N ARG A 63 -8.78 13.70 5.51
CA ARG A 63 -7.53 13.00 5.20
C ARG A 63 -7.86 11.74 4.39
N PRO A 64 -7.23 11.54 3.22
CA PRO A 64 -7.36 10.29 2.50
C PRO A 64 -6.85 9.16 3.40
N ARG A 65 -7.66 8.10 3.60
CA ARG A 65 -7.29 6.93 4.41
C ARG A 65 -5.95 6.31 3.99
N GLU A 66 -5.54 6.53 2.74
CA GLU A 66 -4.27 6.08 2.16
C GLU A 66 -3.04 6.82 2.68
N ALA A 67 -3.16 8.03 3.26
CA ALA A 67 -2.00 8.73 3.84
C ALA A 67 -1.47 8.05 5.12
N LEU A 68 -2.26 7.18 5.74
CA LEU A 68 -1.81 6.29 6.81
C LEU A 68 -1.41 4.90 6.30
N ALA A 69 -1.57 4.58 5.02
CA ALA A 69 -1.17 3.27 4.47
C ALA A 69 0.35 3.03 4.55
N THR A 70 1.14 4.11 4.58
CA THR A 70 2.59 4.03 4.80
C THR A 70 2.96 3.77 6.26
N LEU A 71 2.13 4.19 7.23
CA LEU A 71 2.34 3.90 8.67
C LEU A 71 1.64 2.63 9.16
N ASN A 72 0.56 2.21 8.51
CA ASN A 72 -0.17 0.95 8.76
C ASN A 72 0.34 -0.21 7.90
N LYS A 73 1.51 -0.06 7.26
CA LYS A 73 2.17 -1.21 6.65
C LYS A 73 2.55 -2.13 7.82
N GLU A 74 1.87 -3.27 7.90
CA GLU A 74 2.26 -4.36 8.78
C GLU A 74 3.66 -4.81 8.35
N VAL A 75 4.68 -4.21 8.96
CA VAL A 75 6.06 -4.63 8.78
C VAL A 75 6.15 -5.93 9.55
N VAL A 76 5.95 -7.03 8.84
CA VAL A 76 6.36 -8.35 9.30
C VAL A 76 7.88 -8.29 9.40
N ILE A 77 8.36 -7.92 10.57
CA ILE A 77 9.77 -8.07 10.93
C ILE A 77 9.94 -9.58 11.01
N GLY A 78 10.50 -10.18 9.95
CA GLY A 78 10.93 -11.57 9.97
C GLY A 78 11.65 -11.83 11.28
N SER A 79 11.21 -12.86 12.01
CA SER A 79 11.70 -13.17 13.35
C SER A 79 13.09 -13.78 13.25
N ARG A 80 14.07 -12.96 12.90
CA ARG A 80 15.47 -13.37 12.92
C ARG A 80 16.02 -13.10 14.32
N PRO A 81 16.56 -14.12 15.02
CA PRO A 81 17.28 -13.91 16.26
C PRO A 81 18.40 -12.89 16.05
N PHE A 82 18.57 -11.95 16.99
CA PHE A 82 19.61 -10.91 16.93
C PHE A 82 21.03 -11.49 16.77
N PHE A 83 21.22 -12.75 17.14
CA PHE A 83 22.50 -13.46 17.13
C PHE A 83 22.75 -14.28 15.86
N ASP A 84 21.83 -14.29 14.90
CA ASP A 84 22.10 -14.94 13.64
C ASP A 84 23.18 -14.16 12.87
N PRO A 85 24.14 -14.86 12.24
CA PRO A 85 25.15 -14.22 11.42
C PRO A 85 24.46 -13.42 10.28
N PRO A 86 24.89 -12.19 9.97
CA PRO A 86 24.30 -11.42 8.88
C PRO A 86 24.30 -12.26 7.61
N PRO A 87 23.24 -12.15 6.78
CA PRO A 87 23.20 -12.92 5.55
C PRO A 87 24.43 -12.55 4.71
N PRO A 88 24.97 -13.49 3.92
CA PRO A 88 26.14 -13.21 3.10
C PRO A 88 25.85 -11.96 2.26
N PRO A 89 26.78 -10.99 2.22
CA PRO A 89 26.59 -9.79 1.43
C PRO A 89 26.25 -10.17 -0.02
N VAL A 90 25.27 -9.47 -0.59
CA VAL A 90 24.98 -9.57 -2.02
C VAL A 90 26.28 -9.27 -2.78
N ASP A 91 26.72 -10.20 -3.63
CA ASP A 91 27.98 -10.04 -4.37
C ASP A 91 27.89 -8.79 -5.26
N VAL A 92 28.71 -7.78 -4.93
CA VAL A 92 28.73 -6.49 -5.63
C VAL A 92 29.11 -6.68 -7.10
N ARG A 93 29.86 -7.75 -7.42
CA ARG A 93 30.25 -8.09 -8.80
C ARG A 93 29.07 -8.50 -9.67
N ALA A 94 27.96 -8.94 -9.08
CA ALA A 94 26.75 -9.29 -9.81
C ALA A 94 26.05 -8.06 -10.43
N ARG A 95 26.38 -6.83 -9.98
CA ARG A 95 25.88 -5.55 -10.52
C ARG A 95 26.87 -4.88 -11.47
N THR A 96 27.64 -5.67 -12.20
CA THR A 96 28.62 -5.16 -13.16
C THR A 96 27.99 -5.16 -14.56
N GLY A 97 28.13 -4.04 -15.28
CA GLY A 97 27.65 -3.91 -16.65
C GLY A 97 26.42 -3.00 -16.81
N PRO A 98 25.96 -2.80 -18.05
CA PRO A 98 24.78 -1.99 -18.35
C PRO A 98 23.50 -2.67 -17.84
N LEU A 99 22.54 -1.87 -17.42
CA LEU A 99 21.20 -2.36 -17.03
C LEU A 99 20.48 -2.90 -18.27
N GLY A 100 20.00 -4.14 -18.16
CA GLY A 100 19.13 -4.79 -19.15
C GLY A 100 17.64 -4.59 -18.86
N ALA A 101 16.81 -5.13 -19.73
CA ALA A 101 15.36 -5.19 -19.58
C ALA A 101 14.93 -6.52 -18.95
N SER A 102 13.71 -6.56 -18.40
CA SER A 102 13.11 -7.81 -17.90
C SER A 102 12.89 -8.86 -18.99
N SER A 103 12.82 -8.45 -20.26
CA SER A 103 12.78 -9.34 -21.42
C SER A 103 14.07 -10.12 -21.67
N ASP A 104 15.19 -9.67 -21.09
CA ASP A 104 16.51 -10.29 -21.27
C ASP A 104 16.71 -11.48 -20.32
N ILE A 105 15.81 -11.66 -19.35
CA ILE A 105 15.84 -12.75 -18.38
C ILE A 105 15.48 -14.06 -19.09
N GLY A 106 16.47 -14.95 -19.18
CA GLY A 106 16.30 -16.29 -19.73
C GLY A 106 16.55 -17.38 -18.70
N GLU A 107 16.50 -18.62 -19.15
CA GLU A 107 16.88 -19.79 -18.36
C GLU A 107 18.34 -19.69 -17.88
N GLY A 108 18.61 -20.15 -16.67
CA GLY A 108 19.94 -20.12 -16.05
C GLY A 108 20.30 -18.81 -15.35
N TYR A 109 19.46 -17.76 -15.42
CA TYR A 109 19.68 -16.54 -14.66
C TYR A 109 19.63 -16.78 -13.15
N THR A 110 20.52 -16.13 -12.40
CA THR A 110 20.48 -16.15 -10.93
C THR A 110 19.68 -14.96 -10.42
N LEU A 111 18.64 -15.24 -9.64
CA LEU A 111 17.79 -14.26 -8.99
C LEU A 111 18.36 -13.95 -7.61
N PHE A 112 18.66 -12.68 -7.36
CA PHE A 112 19.15 -12.17 -6.09
C PHE A 112 18.04 -11.42 -5.37
N ALA A 113 17.72 -11.86 -4.16
CA ALA A 113 16.96 -11.07 -3.21
C ALA A 113 17.88 -10.08 -2.47
N GLN A 114 17.30 -9.21 -1.66
CA GLN A 114 18.07 -8.23 -0.87
C GLN A 114 19.10 -8.86 0.08
N ASN A 115 18.90 -10.13 0.47
CA ASN A 115 19.73 -10.90 1.39
C ASN A 115 20.65 -11.93 0.70
N GLY A 116 20.66 -12.02 -0.63
CA GLY A 116 21.56 -12.94 -1.35
C GLY A 116 20.91 -13.66 -2.53
N ALA A 117 21.62 -14.65 -3.07
CA ALA A 117 21.12 -15.50 -4.15
C ALA A 117 19.92 -16.33 -3.67
N LEU A 118 18.79 -16.17 -4.35
CA LEU A 118 17.52 -16.78 -3.98
C LEU A 118 17.18 -18.00 -4.84
N ALA A 119 17.32 -17.89 -6.15
CA ALA A 119 16.82 -18.90 -7.08
C ALA A 119 17.53 -18.86 -8.44
N THR A 120 17.45 -19.94 -9.21
CA THR A 120 17.87 -19.98 -10.61
C THR A 120 16.65 -20.11 -11.52
N VAL A 121 16.54 -19.26 -12.53
CA VAL A 121 15.44 -19.27 -13.49
C VAL A 121 15.48 -20.55 -14.32
N LEU A 122 14.37 -21.29 -14.32
CA LEU A 122 14.15 -22.48 -15.14
C LEU A 122 13.35 -22.17 -16.41
N GLY A 123 12.54 -21.11 -16.39
CA GLY A 123 11.75 -20.70 -17.54
C GLY A 123 10.91 -19.44 -17.27
N THR A 124 10.34 -18.88 -18.33
CA THR A 124 9.46 -17.71 -18.26
C THR A 124 8.07 -18.05 -18.76
N LEU A 125 7.05 -17.54 -18.08
CA LEU A 125 5.65 -17.77 -18.41
C LEU A 125 4.97 -16.46 -18.79
N PRO A 126 4.04 -16.51 -19.75
CA PRO A 126 3.26 -15.34 -20.13
C PRO A 126 2.38 -14.85 -18.98
N GLY A 127 1.99 -13.58 -19.06
CA GLY A 127 1.17 -12.90 -18.06
C GLY A 127 -0.12 -13.62 -17.69
N GLY A 128 -0.54 -13.41 -16.45
CA GLY A 128 -1.68 -14.08 -15.84
C GLY A 128 -2.35 -13.19 -14.79
N THR A 129 -3.45 -13.69 -14.23
CA THR A 129 -4.10 -13.06 -13.07
C THR A 129 -3.86 -13.95 -11.87
N ASP A 130 -3.37 -13.38 -10.78
CA ASP A 130 -3.15 -14.08 -9.52
C ASP A 130 -3.63 -13.20 -8.36
N TYR A 131 -4.41 -13.75 -7.44
CA TYR A 131 -5.06 -13.00 -6.34
C TYR A 131 -5.81 -11.73 -6.80
N GLY A 132 -6.44 -11.78 -7.97
CA GLY A 132 -7.17 -10.63 -8.55
C GLY A 132 -6.29 -9.51 -9.11
N LYS A 133 -4.96 -9.66 -9.10
CA LYS A 133 -4.02 -8.74 -9.74
C LYS A 133 -3.53 -9.31 -11.07
N ARG A 134 -3.36 -8.43 -12.05
CA ARG A 134 -2.78 -8.80 -13.36
C ARG A 134 -1.27 -8.62 -13.32
N PHE A 135 -0.57 -9.65 -13.77
CA PHE A 135 0.89 -9.67 -13.91
C PHE A 135 1.25 -9.86 -15.38
N ALA A 136 2.30 -9.19 -15.82
CA ALA A 136 2.83 -9.22 -17.18
C ALA A 136 3.48 -10.57 -17.52
N GLY A 137 3.98 -11.28 -16.51
CA GLY A 137 4.55 -12.61 -16.64
C GLY A 137 5.10 -13.13 -15.32
N PHE A 138 5.46 -14.41 -15.32
CA PHE A 138 6.05 -15.07 -14.16
C PHE A 138 7.35 -15.75 -14.57
N LEU A 139 8.36 -15.65 -13.72
CA LEU A 139 9.59 -16.42 -13.78
C LEU A 139 9.37 -17.69 -12.97
N TYR A 140 9.47 -18.84 -13.62
CA TYR A 140 9.55 -20.13 -12.94
C TYR A 140 11.01 -20.37 -12.58
N ALA A 141 11.28 -20.50 -11.29
CA ALA A 141 12.64 -20.59 -10.78
C ALA A 141 12.75 -21.70 -9.73
N LYS A 142 13.96 -22.28 -9.65
CA LYS A 142 14.33 -23.25 -8.62
C LYS A 142 15.00 -22.55 -7.45
N GLY A 143 14.47 -22.70 -6.24
CA GLY A 143 15.07 -22.11 -5.05
C GLY A 143 16.48 -22.63 -4.76
N LEU A 144 17.31 -21.76 -4.19
CA LEU A 144 18.64 -22.04 -3.71
C LEU A 144 18.70 -21.81 -2.19
N HIS A 145 19.67 -22.46 -1.52
CA HIS A 145 20.03 -22.17 -0.12
C HIS A 145 18.87 -22.19 0.90
N GLY A 146 17.91 -23.11 0.76
CA GLY A 146 16.80 -23.27 1.70
C GLY A 146 15.52 -22.52 1.31
N ALA A 147 15.49 -21.84 0.17
CA ALA A 147 14.24 -21.40 -0.46
C ALA A 147 13.44 -22.60 -1.01
N SER A 148 12.14 -22.41 -1.22
CA SER A 148 11.25 -23.41 -1.84
C SER A 148 11.82 -23.96 -3.15
N ASP A 149 11.72 -25.28 -3.35
CA ASP A 149 12.24 -25.95 -4.56
C ASP A 149 11.66 -25.36 -5.85
N GLU A 150 10.40 -24.94 -5.81
CA GLU A 150 9.72 -24.26 -6.91
C GLU A 150 9.26 -22.86 -6.47
N LEU A 151 9.53 -21.88 -7.31
CA LEU A 151 9.13 -20.48 -7.12
C LEU A 151 8.53 -19.91 -8.39
N TRP A 152 7.44 -19.16 -8.23
CA TRP A 152 6.72 -18.45 -9.29
C TRP A 152 6.78 -16.95 -9.01
N ILE A 153 7.77 -16.29 -9.60
CA ILE A 153 8.14 -14.92 -9.26
C ILE A 153 7.59 -13.97 -10.33
N PRO A 154 6.71 -13.02 -10.00
CA PRO A 154 6.19 -12.07 -10.98
C PRO A 154 7.31 -11.19 -11.54
N ILE A 155 7.27 -10.88 -12.83
CA ILE A 155 8.28 -10.02 -13.48
C ILE A 155 8.34 -8.63 -12.82
N GLU A 156 7.23 -8.17 -12.27
CA GLU A 156 7.10 -6.91 -11.53
C GLU A 156 7.94 -6.86 -10.25
N ALA A 157 8.34 -8.01 -9.71
CA ALA A 157 9.25 -8.06 -8.56
C ALA A 157 10.71 -7.81 -8.96
N VAL A 158 11.05 -7.82 -10.25
CA VAL A 158 12.40 -7.58 -10.74
C VAL A 158 12.67 -6.07 -10.80
N ILE A 159 13.71 -5.63 -10.08
CA ILE A 159 14.10 -4.21 -10.01
C ILE A 159 15.26 -3.87 -10.94
N ALA A 160 16.12 -4.83 -11.25
CA ALA A 160 17.28 -4.63 -12.11
C ALA A 160 17.70 -5.95 -12.74
N VAL A 161 18.15 -5.89 -13.99
CA VAL A 161 18.67 -7.02 -14.75
C VAL A 161 20.06 -6.66 -15.23
N TYR A 162 20.99 -7.60 -15.12
CA TYR A 162 22.37 -7.48 -15.59
C TYR A 162 22.65 -8.65 -16.54
N PRO A 163 22.45 -8.47 -17.86
CA PRO A 163 22.58 -9.55 -18.82
C PRO A 163 23.99 -10.15 -18.91
N GLU A 164 25.02 -9.32 -18.75
CA GLU A 164 26.42 -9.75 -18.83
C GLU A 164 26.78 -10.78 -17.74
N THR A 165 26.21 -10.63 -16.54
CA THR A 165 26.43 -11.54 -15.42
C THR A 165 25.32 -12.57 -15.27
N GLN A 166 24.31 -12.56 -16.14
CA GLN A 166 23.10 -13.39 -16.04
C GLN A 166 22.43 -13.29 -14.66
N CYS A 167 22.40 -12.08 -14.10
CA CYS A 167 21.86 -11.83 -12.77
C CYS A 167 20.64 -10.92 -12.86
N ALA A 168 19.60 -11.20 -12.07
CA ALA A 168 18.49 -10.28 -11.86
C ALA A 168 18.24 -10.07 -10.38
N PHE A 169 17.88 -8.85 -10.00
CA PHE A 169 17.66 -8.45 -8.62
C PHE A 169 16.17 -8.25 -8.36
N LEU A 170 15.72 -8.73 -7.21
CA LEU A 170 14.33 -8.67 -6.78
C LEU A 170 14.14 -7.56 -5.73
N SER A 171 12.93 -7.01 -5.67
CA SER A 171 12.54 -6.01 -4.66
C SER A 171 12.32 -6.59 -3.26
N ILE A 172 12.41 -7.91 -3.08
CA ILE A 172 12.05 -8.63 -1.85
C ILE A 172 13.27 -9.10 -1.06
N LYS A 173 13.05 -9.46 0.20
CA LYS A 173 13.98 -10.31 0.95
C LYS A 173 13.66 -11.78 0.72
N GLY A 174 14.67 -12.64 0.68
CA GLY A 174 14.51 -14.05 0.30
C GLY A 174 13.63 -14.88 1.24
N ASP A 175 13.44 -14.43 2.49
CA ASP A 175 12.53 -15.03 3.46
C ASP A 175 11.05 -14.64 3.25
N GLU A 176 10.76 -13.71 2.34
CA GLU A 176 9.41 -13.22 2.07
C GLU A 176 8.70 -14.02 0.97
N THR A 177 9.34 -15.00 0.33
CA THR A 177 8.75 -15.73 -0.82
C THR A 177 7.46 -16.46 -0.48
N GLU A 178 7.39 -17.07 0.71
CA GLU A 178 6.17 -17.76 1.20
C GLU A 178 5.07 -16.76 1.57
N HIS A 179 5.45 -15.60 2.12
CA HIS A 179 4.50 -14.54 2.45
C HIS A 179 3.80 -14.01 1.19
N PHE A 180 4.54 -13.87 0.09
CA PHE A 180 3.98 -13.49 -1.20
C PHE A 180 3.31 -14.66 -1.97
N GLY A 181 3.35 -15.87 -1.42
CA GLY A 181 2.75 -17.06 -2.02
C GLY A 181 3.47 -17.54 -3.29
N TRP A 182 4.73 -17.17 -3.48
CA TRP A 182 5.52 -17.55 -4.66
C TRP A 182 5.91 -19.03 -4.65
N ASP A 183 5.76 -19.70 -3.52
CA ASP A 183 5.86 -21.16 -3.36
C ASP A 183 4.72 -21.91 -4.07
N LYS A 184 3.67 -21.21 -4.50
CA LYS A 184 2.50 -21.79 -5.14
C LYS A 184 2.39 -21.33 -6.60
N PRO A 185 1.95 -22.22 -7.50
CA PRO A 185 1.70 -21.82 -8.88
C PRO A 185 0.57 -20.80 -8.93
N PRO A 186 0.66 -19.79 -9.82
CA PRO A 186 -0.39 -18.80 -9.99
C PRO A 186 -1.70 -19.47 -10.40
N GLU A 187 -2.82 -18.84 -10.06
CA GLU A 187 -4.17 -19.38 -10.31
C GLU A 187 -4.40 -19.78 -11.77
N THR A 188 -3.78 -19.07 -12.72
CA THR A 188 -3.86 -19.39 -14.16
C THR A 188 -3.21 -20.71 -14.57
N ILE A 189 -2.29 -21.24 -13.76
CA ILE A 189 -1.53 -22.48 -14.04
C ILE A 189 -1.99 -23.63 -13.12
N ARG A 190 -2.61 -23.31 -11.99
CA ARG A 190 -3.00 -24.28 -10.97
C ARG A 190 -4.12 -25.21 -11.47
N ARG A 191 -3.86 -26.52 -11.53
CA ARG A 191 -4.85 -27.57 -11.88
C ARG A 191 -5.70 -28.07 -10.69
N GLY A 192 -5.81 -27.28 -9.62
CA GLY A 192 -6.50 -27.67 -8.38
C GLY A 192 -7.84 -26.94 -8.17
N PRO A 193 -8.67 -27.35 -7.20
CA PRO A 193 -9.93 -26.67 -6.92
C PRO A 193 -9.68 -25.20 -6.57
N ASN A 194 -10.50 -24.32 -7.18
CA ASN A 194 -10.44 -22.88 -7.01
C ASN A 194 -10.59 -22.54 -5.52
N ARG A 195 -9.66 -21.76 -4.94
CA ARG A 195 -9.71 -21.43 -3.52
C ARG A 195 -10.90 -20.49 -3.32
N ILE A 196 -11.91 -20.92 -2.55
CA ILE A 196 -13.02 -20.05 -2.17
C ILE A 196 -12.41 -18.86 -1.43
N GLN A 197 -12.56 -17.67 -1.98
CA GLN A 197 -12.18 -16.42 -1.31
C GLN A 197 -13.04 -16.33 -0.06
N GLU A 198 -12.45 -16.48 1.12
CA GLU A 198 -13.12 -16.10 2.35
C GLU A 198 -13.29 -14.58 2.32
N PRO A 199 -14.53 -14.07 2.42
CA PRO A 199 -14.76 -12.64 2.50
C PRO A 199 -14.15 -12.12 3.80
N ILE A 200 -13.31 -11.08 3.67
CA ILE A 200 -12.77 -10.28 4.77
C ILE A 200 -13.90 -9.49 5.44
#